data_AF-A0A1I2PJP9-F1
#
_entry.id   AF-A0A1I2PJP9-F1
#
_cell.length_a   1.000
_cell.length_b   1.000
_cell.length_c   1.000
_cell.angle_alpha   90.00
_cell.angle_beta   90.00
_cell.angle_gamma   90.00
#
_symmetry.space_group_name_H-M   'P 1'
#
loop_
_entity.id
_entity.type
_entity.pdbx_description
1 polymer ?
#
loop_
_entity_poly.entity_id
_entity_poly.type
_entity_poly.pdbx_seq_one_letter_code
_entity_poly.pdbx_strand_id
1 'polypeptide(L)'
;MVCYKCGKEIGKDDKCPSCGADVQIFQKINKISNCYYNEGLERAKVRDMSGAINYLKQSLKFNKENIEARNLLGLVYYEIGEVVNAIDEWVISKNYVEQDNLATKYIDDIQNGHGRLESINNTIKKYNQALQYCKQGSTDLATIQLKKAVSINPKMLRARQLLALVYIQDGKPELAKKQLVEAKKLDANNIVTLKYLKEVKGILKDKPTNAKIKNKQSADTVSYQKGNDTIIRPRKFRDFTAGSAILYMVIGILIGAAVVAVLLIPNVKKNANSSAINKLKTANETISTKEGEITSLKDKVKKLNDKLKTDGTAADQLANTKSTYEALINAYVLYTSKDYVGAGDQLAAIDTKYLSEGAVNTYNTINVQISESYMSTLFARGTTAYKKGDMQATISDLQKVVNKDQGYKNGDAAFYLAQAFNKAGDVPSAQKYYQYIIDTYPATKKATTAKNFMMTHPVAQDQQQAADPNAQPQDQQQAADPNAQPQDQQQPADPNAQAQQPAAQ
;
A
#
# COMPACT_ATOMS: atom_id res chain seq x y z
N MET A 1 18.46 -27.60 -42.75
CA MET A 1 18.34 -27.90 -41.31
C MET A 1 19.71 -28.29 -40.78
N VAL A 2 20.00 -28.19 -39.48
CA VAL A 2 21.34 -28.50 -38.97
C VAL A 2 21.37 -29.91 -38.36
N CYS A 3 22.47 -30.65 -38.54
CA CYS A 3 22.67 -31.96 -37.90
C CYS A 3 22.77 -31.80 -36.38
N TYR A 4 21.92 -32.50 -35.62
CA TYR A 4 21.99 -32.49 -34.15
C TYR A 4 23.31 -33.05 -33.59
N LYS A 5 24.03 -33.88 -34.36
CA LYS A 5 25.28 -34.51 -33.93
C LYS A 5 26.52 -33.68 -34.26
N CYS A 6 26.60 -33.10 -35.46
CA CYS A 6 27.82 -32.45 -35.95
C CYS A 6 27.66 -30.98 -36.35
N GLY A 7 26.47 -30.39 -36.20
CA GLY A 7 26.27 -28.95 -36.44
C GLY A 7 26.35 -28.50 -37.90
N LYS A 8 26.51 -29.43 -38.86
CA LYS A 8 26.55 -29.09 -40.30
C LYS A 8 25.15 -29.07 -40.91
N GLU A 9 24.95 -28.22 -41.91
CA GLU A 9 23.71 -28.21 -42.66
C GLU A 9 23.48 -29.54 -43.38
N ILE A 10 22.26 -30.04 -43.23
CA ILE A 10 21.70 -31.19 -43.91
C ILE A 10 20.60 -30.63 -44.82
N GLY A 11 20.65 -31.03 -46.10
CA GLY A 11 19.62 -30.73 -47.09
C GLY A 11 18.35 -31.54 -46.82
N LYS A 12 17.93 -32.35 -47.80
CA LYS A 12 16.73 -33.21 -47.70
C LYS A 12 17.05 -34.66 -47.32
N ASP A 13 18.32 -34.96 -47.05
CA ASP A 13 18.77 -36.33 -46.79
C ASP A 13 18.41 -36.80 -45.39
N ASP A 14 18.02 -38.07 -45.30
CA ASP A 14 17.67 -38.75 -44.05
C ASP A 14 18.89 -39.09 -43.18
N LYS A 15 20.09 -39.06 -43.77
CA LYS A 15 21.35 -39.25 -43.07
C LYS A 15 22.24 -38.02 -43.28
N CYS A 16 22.93 -37.59 -42.23
CA CYS A 16 23.88 -36.50 -42.33
C CYS A 16 25.05 -36.89 -43.26
N PRO A 17 25.28 -36.16 -44.37
CA PRO A 17 26.37 -36.48 -45.30
C PRO A 17 27.77 -36.37 -44.68
N SER A 18 27.90 -35.59 -43.59
CA SER A 18 29.19 -35.36 -42.94
C SER A 18 29.55 -36.31 -41.81
N CYS A 19 28.57 -36.79 -41.04
CA CYS A 19 28.84 -37.64 -39.87
C CYS A 19 28.06 -38.96 -39.84
N GLY A 20 27.26 -39.24 -40.88
CA GLY A 20 26.50 -40.48 -41.03
C GLY A 20 25.31 -40.65 -40.06
N ALA A 21 25.02 -39.66 -39.21
CA ALA A 21 23.91 -39.74 -38.26
C ALA A 21 22.56 -39.82 -38.97
N ASP A 22 21.69 -40.73 -38.55
CA ASP A 22 20.28 -40.77 -38.96
C ASP A 22 19.53 -39.59 -38.34
N VAL A 23 18.94 -38.75 -39.18
CA VAL A 23 18.22 -37.54 -38.76
C VAL A 23 16.72 -37.60 -39.03
N GLN A 24 16.16 -38.75 -39.42
CA GLN A 24 14.72 -38.86 -39.75
C GLN A 24 13.81 -38.46 -38.59
N ILE A 25 14.11 -38.91 -37.37
CA ILE A 25 13.32 -38.55 -36.18
C ILE A 25 13.45 -37.06 -35.88
N PHE A 26 14.66 -36.53 -35.97
CA PHE A 26 14.94 -35.11 -35.75
C PHE A 26 14.23 -34.22 -36.79
N GLN A 27 14.21 -34.62 -38.05
CA GLN A 27 13.42 -33.99 -39.11
C GLN A 27 11.92 -33.95 -38.77
N LYS A 28 11.37 -35.09 -38.30
CA LYS A 28 9.96 -35.17 -37.91
C LYS A 28 9.66 -34.22 -36.74
N ILE A 29 10.52 -34.16 -35.73
CA ILE A 29 10.38 -33.24 -34.59
C ILE A 29 10.36 -31.77 -35.06
N ASN A 30 11.27 -31.38 -35.95
CA ASN A 30 11.31 -30.02 -36.49
C ASN A 30 10.07 -29.69 -37.34
N LYS A 31 9.60 -30.63 -38.16
CA LYS A 31 8.34 -30.46 -38.93
C LYS A 31 7.13 -30.28 -38.00
N ILE A 32 7.06 -31.04 -36.91
CA ILE A 32 6.02 -30.89 -35.90
C ILE A 32 6.11 -29.49 -35.26
N SER A 33 7.30 -29.04 -34.86
CA SER A 33 7.50 -27.68 -34.32
C SER A 33 7.02 -26.60 -35.29
N ASN A 34 7.34 -26.71 -36.59
CA ASN A 34 6.91 -25.76 -37.61
C ASN A 34 5.40 -25.79 -37.86
N CYS A 35 4.78 -26.97 -37.79
CA CYS A 35 3.32 -27.10 -37.85
C CYS A 35 2.64 -26.34 -36.71
N TYR A 36 3.11 -26.54 -35.47
CA TYR A 36 2.64 -25.79 -34.30
C TYR A 36 2.88 -24.27 -34.42
N TYR A 37 4.00 -23.84 -35.00
CA TYR A 37 4.26 -22.43 -35.29
C TYR A 37 3.23 -21.84 -36.26
N ASN A 38 2.98 -22.52 -37.38
CA ASN A 38 1.99 -22.07 -38.38
C ASN A 38 0.58 -21.97 -37.79
N GLU A 39 0.17 -22.96 -36.98
CA GLU A 39 -1.10 -22.88 -36.24
C GLU A 39 -1.12 -21.68 -35.29
N GLY A 40 -0.03 -21.45 -34.54
CA GLY A 40 0.09 -20.29 -33.67
C GLY A 40 -0.04 -18.96 -34.41
N LEU A 41 0.56 -18.86 -35.60
CA LEU A 41 0.48 -17.69 -36.48
C LEU A 41 -0.95 -17.45 -36.99
N GLU A 42 -1.63 -18.49 -37.47
CA GLU A 42 -3.02 -18.37 -37.93
C GLU A 42 -3.96 -17.95 -36.79
N ARG A 43 -3.77 -18.48 -35.58
CA ARG A 43 -4.51 -18.05 -34.38
C ARG A 43 -4.26 -16.58 -34.04
N ALA A 44 -3.01 -16.14 -34.09
CA ALA A 44 -2.65 -14.74 -33.83
C ALA A 44 -3.31 -13.78 -34.85
N LYS A 45 -3.37 -14.16 -36.14
CA LYS A 45 -4.02 -13.37 -37.20
C LYS A 45 -5.50 -13.11 -36.94
N VAL A 46 -6.22 -14.09 -36.36
CA VAL A 46 -7.62 -13.95 -35.97
C VAL A 46 -7.82 -13.39 -34.55
N ARG A 47 -6.76 -12.88 -33.93
CA ARG A 47 -6.70 -12.40 -32.54
C ARG A 47 -7.12 -13.44 -31.49
N ASP A 48 -6.94 -14.72 -31.77
CA ASP A 48 -6.99 -15.79 -30.76
C ASP A 48 -5.62 -15.86 -30.07
N MET A 49 -5.38 -14.91 -29.17
CA MET A 49 -4.07 -14.75 -28.51
C MET A 49 -3.79 -15.90 -27.54
N SER A 50 -4.80 -16.35 -26.79
CA SER A 50 -4.69 -17.50 -25.89
C SER A 50 -4.39 -18.79 -26.66
N GLY A 51 -5.05 -19.01 -27.80
CA GLY A 51 -4.77 -20.14 -28.69
C GLY A 51 -3.36 -20.06 -29.25
N ALA A 52 -2.97 -18.90 -29.79
CA ALA A 52 -1.62 -18.67 -30.32
C ALA A 52 -0.54 -19.00 -29.28
N ILE A 53 -0.68 -18.52 -28.04
CA ILE A 53 0.26 -18.82 -26.95
C ILE A 53 0.42 -20.34 -26.73
N ASN A 54 -0.68 -21.09 -26.76
CA ASN A 54 -0.62 -22.54 -26.56
C ASN A 54 0.15 -23.23 -27.70
N TYR A 55 -0.23 -22.98 -28.95
CA TYR A 55 0.42 -23.57 -30.12
C TYR A 55 1.91 -23.20 -30.20
N LEU A 56 2.27 -21.94 -29.94
CA LEU A 56 3.66 -21.50 -29.94
C LEU A 56 4.49 -22.14 -28.81
N LYS A 57 3.90 -22.34 -27.62
CA LYS A 57 4.55 -23.11 -26.55
C LYS A 57 4.77 -24.57 -26.94
N GLN A 58 3.83 -25.20 -27.65
CA GLN A 58 4.05 -26.56 -28.17
C GLN A 58 5.18 -26.58 -29.21
N SER A 59 5.21 -25.60 -30.12
CA SER A 59 6.30 -25.45 -31.09
C SER A 59 7.68 -25.42 -30.40
N LEU A 60 7.81 -24.60 -29.35
CA LEU A 60 9.04 -24.48 -28.56
C LEU A 60 9.34 -25.71 -27.69
N LYS A 61 8.34 -26.53 -27.36
CA LYS A 61 8.52 -27.82 -26.67
C LYS A 61 9.19 -28.84 -27.59
N PHE A 62 8.84 -28.86 -28.88
CA PHE A 62 9.45 -29.74 -29.88
C PHE A 62 10.81 -29.21 -30.36
N ASN A 63 10.93 -27.90 -30.59
CA ASN A 63 12.19 -27.26 -30.95
C ASN A 63 12.36 -25.94 -30.19
N LYS A 64 13.22 -25.94 -29.17
CA LYS A 64 13.52 -24.76 -28.34
C LYS A 64 14.24 -23.65 -29.14
N GLU A 65 14.88 -24.00 -30.24
CA GLU A 65 15.64 -23.10 -31.12
C GLU A 65 14.79 -22.55 -32.27
N ASN A 66 13.46 -22.79 -32.27
CA ASN A 66 12.58 -22.14 -33.24
C ASN A 66 12.42 -20.64 -32.89
N ILE A 67 13.31 -19.83 -33.45
CA ILE A 67 13.41 -18.38 -33.22
C ILE A 67 12.15 -17.64 -33.68
N GLU A 68 11.57 -18.06 -34.80
CA GLU A 68 10.34 -17.47 -35.35
C GLU A 68 9.16 -17.66 -34.39
N ALA A 69 8.99 -18.89 -33.87
CA ALA A 69 7.96 -19.19 -32.88
C ALA A 69 8.17 -18.42 -31.58
N ARG A 70 9.42 -18.27 -31.14
CA ARG A 70 9.76 -17.52 -29.93
C ARG A 70 9.49 -16.02 -30.08
N ASN A 71 9.90 -15.43 -31.20
CA ASN A 71 9.66 -14.02 -31.50
C ASN A 71 8.16 -13.72 -31.60
N LEU A 72 7.41 -14.59 -32.28
CA LEU A 72 5.96 -14.49 -32.38
C LEU A 72 5.29 -14.65 -31.00
N LEU A 73 5.75 -15.57 -30.16
CA LEU A 73 5.23 -15.73 -28.79
C LEU A 73 5.41 -14.45 -27.97
N GLY A 74 6.59 -13.82 -28.06
CA GLY A 74 6.84 -12.53 -27.41
C GLY A 74 5.91 -11.42 -27.93
N LEU A 75 5.67 -11.35 -29.24
CA LEU A 75 4.72 -10.39 -29.84
C LEU A 75 3.29 -10.61 -29.34
N VAL A 76 2.85 -11.87 -29.26
CA VAL A 76 1.51 -12.21 -28.76
C VAL A 76 1.36 -11.80 -27.29
N TYR A 77 2.38 -12.07 -26.44
CA TYR A 77 2.37 -11.60 -25.05
C TYR A 77 2.31 -10.07 -24.94
N TYR A 78 3.10 -9.39 -25.76
CA TYR A 78 3.11 -7.93 -25.79
C TYR A 78 1.76 -7.35 -26.23
N GLU A 79 1.07 -7.98 -27.19
CA GLU A 79 -0.27 -7.57 -27.63
C GLU A 79 -1.34 -7.69 -26.54
N ILE A 80 -1.23 -8.66 -25.63
CA ILE A 80 -2.13 -8.80 -24.46
C ILE A 80 -1.63 -8.08 -23.20
N GLY A 81 -0.59 -7.25 -23.34
CA GLY A 81 -0.04 -6.42 -22.27
C GLY A 81 0.80 -7.16 -21.24
N GLU A 82 1.21 -8.41 -21.52
CA GLU A 82 2.10 -9.24 -20.71
C GLU A 82 3.57 -8.96 -21.06
N VAL A 83 4.00 -7.72 -20.84
CA VAL A 83 5.28 -7.22 -21.38
C VAL A 83 6.50 -7.94 -20.80
N VAL A 84 6.46 -8.37 -19.54
CA VAL A 84 7.58 -9.12 -18.93
C VAL A 84 7.79 -10.45 -19.65
N ASN A 85 6.72 -11.23 -19.85
CA ASN A 85 6.78 -12.48 -20.62
C ASN A 85 7.24 -12.25 -22.06
N ALA A 86 6.89 -11.11 -22.67
CA ALA A 86 7.37 -10.76 -24.01
C ALA A 86 8.89 -10.54 -24.04
N ILE A 87 9.41 -9.77 -23.10
CA ILE A 87 10.85 -9.50 -22.96
C ILE A 87 11.61 -10.80 -22.70
N ASP A 88 11.11 -11.66 -21.82
CA ASP A 88 11.76 -12.95 -21.52
C ASP A 88 11.96 -13.80 -22.79
N GLU A 89 10.92 -13.93 -23.62
CA GLU A 89 11.01 -14.69 -24.87
C GLU A 89 12.00 -14.07 -25.86
N TRP A 90 12.01 -12.74 -25.99
CA TRP A 90 12.95 -12.06 -26.89
C TRP A 90 14.39 -12.09 -26.40
N VAL A 91 14.62 -12.03 -25.09
CA VAL A 91 15.97 -12.19 -24.51
C VAL A 91 16.47 -13.61 -24.77
N ILE A 92 15.64 -14.63 -24.56
CA ILE A 92 16.00 -16.02 -24.89
C ILE A 92 16.27 -16.16 -26.39
N SER A 93 15.45 -15.55 -27.24
CA SER A 93 15.64 -15.55 -28.69
C SER A 93 16.99 -14.95 -29.10
N LYS A 94 17.33 -13.77 -28.54
CA LYS A 94 18.62 -13.10 -28.78
C LYS A 94 19.81 -13.94 -28.30
N ASN A 95 19.66 -14.68 -27.21
CA ASN A 95 20.72 -15.56 -26.70
C ASN A 95 21.00 -16.76 -27.61
N TYR A 96 20.01 -17.23 -28.37
CA TYR A 96 20.22 -18.28 -29.37
C TYR A 96 20.80 -17.75 -30.69
N VAL A 97 20.34 -16.57 -31.12
CA VAL A 97 20.80 -15.92 -32.36
C VAL A 97 21.06 -14.44 -32.09
N GLU A 98 22.35 -14.08 -32.04
CA GLU A 98 22.81 -12.73 -31.69
C GLU A 98 22.73 -11.74 -32.86
N GLN A 99 23.04 -12.20 -34.08
CA GLN A 99 23.07 -11.36 -35.28
C GLN A 99 21.76 -11.46 -36.07
N ASP A 100 21.32 -10.32 -36.62
CA ASP A 100 20.13 -10.21 -37.47
C ASP A 100 18.81 -10.75 -36.87
N ASN A 101 18.68 -10.66 -35.54
CA ASN A 101 17.47 -11.11 -34.85
C ASN A 101 16.49 -9.95 -34.58
N LEU A 102 15.26 -10.10 -35.07
CA LEU A 102 14.15 -9.16 -34.83
C LEU A 102 13.88 -8.91 -33.34
N ALA A 103 14.18 -9.88 -32.47
CA ALA A 103 14.06 -9.75 -31.02
C ALA A 103 14.83 -8.55 -30.47
N THR A 104 16.01 -8.25 -31.01
CA THR A 104 16.84 -7.11 -30.60
C THR A 104 16.07 -5.81 -30.82
N LYS A 105 15.46 -5.64 -31.99
CA LYS A 105 14.63 -4.47 -32.30
C LYS A 105 13.46 -4.34 -31.33
N TYR A 106 12.77 -5.43 -31.01
CA TYR A 106 11.64 -5.39 -30.08
C TYR A 106 12.05 -5.00 -28.65
N ILE A 107 13.19 -5.49 -28.18
CA ILE A 107 13.76 -5.11 -26.87
C ILE A 107 14.12 -3.63 -26.88
N ASP A 108 14.81 -3.17 -27.92
CA ASP A 108 15.25 -1.78 -28.07
C ASP A 108 14.04 -0.82 -28.13
N ASP A 109 12.97 -1.17 -28.85
CA ASP A 109 11.73 -0.38 -28.94
C ASP A 109 11.05 -0.21 -27.57
N ILE A 110 11.23 -1.16 -26.65
CA ILE A 110 10.70 -1.05 -25.28
C ILE A 110 11.65 -0.23 -24.41
N GLN A 111 12.95 -0.49 -24.47
CA GLN A 111 13.96 0.16 -23.63
C GLN A 111 14.12 1.64 -23.97
N ASN A 112 14.13 1.99 -25.25
CA ASN A 112 14.30 3.36 -25.74
C ASN A 112 13.01 4.19 -25.64
N GLY A 113 11.88 3.58 -25.28
CA GLY A 113 10.63 4.29 -25.04
C GLY A 113 10.69 5.16 -23.79
N HIS A 114 10.64 6.48 -23.96
CA HIS A 114 10.70 7.44 -22.84
C HIS A 114 9.65 7.13 -21.76
N GLY A 115 10.09 6.74 -20.56
CA GLY A 115 9.22 6.39 -19.43
C GLY A 115 8.40 5.10 -19.61
N ARG A 116 8.63 4.32 -20.67
CA ARG A 116 7.82 3.14 -21.00
C ARG A 116 7.99 2.01 -19.98
N LEU A 117 9.23 1.72 -19.60
CA LEU A 117 9.55 0.74 -18.57
C LEU A 117 8.98 1.15 -17.20
N GLU A 118 9.06 2.45 -16.87
CA GLU A 118 8.46 3.00 -15.66
C GLU A 118 6.94 2.82 -15.65
N SER A 119 6.29 3.11 -16.79
CA SER A 119 4.85 2.91 -17.00
C SER A 119 4.43 1.43 -16.85
N ILE A 120 5.20 0.50 -17.41
CA ILE A 120 4.97 -0.95 -17.27
C ILE A 120 5.09 -1.37 -15.81
N ASN A 121 6.18 -0.98 -15.13
CA ASN A 121 6.40 -1.29 -13.72
C ASN A 121 5.29 -0.70 -12.84
N ASN A 122 4.88 0.54 -13.09
CA ASN A 122 3.78 1.18 -12.37
C ASN A 122 2.46 0.44 -12.60
N THR A 123 2.17 0.01 -13.82
CA THR A 123 0.99 -0.81 -14.13
C THR A 123 0.98 -2.11 -13.32
N ILE A 124 2.09 -2.84 -13.31
CA ILE A 124 2.22 -4.11 -12.59
C ILE A 124 2.02 -3.90 -11.09
N LYS A 125 2.64 -2.86 -10.51
CA LYS A 125 2.45 -2.51 -9.09
C LYS A 125 0.98 -2.25 -8.77
N LYS A 126 0.28 -1.47 -9.60
CA LYS A 126 -1.15 -1.15 -9.40
C LYS A 126 -2.03 -2.40 -9.54
N TYR A 127 -1.73 -3.28 -10.48
CA TYR A 127 -2.43 -4.56 -10.64
C TYR A 127 -2.22 -5.48 -9.43
N ASN A 128 -1.00 -5.60 -8.92
CA ASN A 128 -0.70 -6.43 -7.75
C ASN A 128 -1.35 -5.89 -6.47
N GLN A 129 -1.35 -4.56 -6.27
CA GLN A 129 -2.09 -3.91 -5.19
C GLN A 129 -3.59 -4.19 -5.28
N ALA A 130 -4.17 -4.13 -6.48
CA ALA A 130 -5.57 -4.47 -6.66
C ALA A 130 -5.87 -5.93 -6.29
N LEU A 131 -5.02 -6.87 -6.69
CA LEU A 131 -5.16 -8.29 -6.32
C LEU A 131 -5.17 -8.46 -4.80
N GLN A 132 -4.30 -7.75 -4.09
CA GLN A 132 -4.26 -7.79 -2.62
C GLN A 132 -5.55 -7.23 -2.02
N TYR A 133 -6.05 -6.10 -2.51
CA TYR A 133 -7.33 -5.54 -2.07
C TYR A 133 -8.51 -6.48 -2.35
N CYS A 134 -8.53 -7.17 -3.50
CA CYS A 134 -9.54 -8.20 -3.77
C CYS A 134 -9.50 -9.33 -2.73
N LYS A 135 -8.30 -9.82 -2.38
CA LYS A 135 -8.13 -10.87 -1.35
C LYS A 135 -8.58 -10.41 0.04
N GLN A 136 -8.45 -9.12 0.34
CA GLN A 136 -8.89 -8.49 1.60
C GLN A 136 -10.38 -8.11 1.59
N GLY A 137 -11.12 -8.35 0.51
CA GLY A 137 -12.52 -7.94 0.38
C GLY A 137 -12.75 -6.44 0.15
N SER A 138 -11.68 -5.66 -0.07
CA SER A 138 -11.74 -4.21 -0.28
C SER A 138 -11.97 -3.87 -1.77
N THR A 139 -13.16 -4.17 -2.29
CA THR A 139 -13.48 -4.10 -3.73
C THR A 139 -13.42 -2.68 -4.31
N ASP A 140 -13.73 -1.64 -3.52
CA ASP A 140 -13.64 -0.24 -3.95
C ASP A 140 -12.19 0.20 -4.21
N LEU A 141 -11.28 -0.14 -3.29
CA LEU A 141 -9.85 0.13 -3.45
C LEU A 141 -9.27 -0.66 -4.62
N ALA A 142 -9.66 -1.93 -4.77
CA ALA A 142 -9.28 -2.75 -5.91
C ALA A 142 -9.73 -2.11 -7.23
N THR A 143 -10.98 -1.65 -7.31
CA THR A 143 -11.54 -0.98 -8.48
C THR A 143 -10.74 0.27 -8.86
N ILE A 144 -10.34 1.10 -7.89
CA ILE A 144 -9.54 2.30 -8.12
C ILE A 144 -8.16 1.94 -8.72
N GLN A 145 -7.48 0.96 -8.14
CA GLN A 145 -6.15 0.56 -8.64
C GLN A 145 -6.24 -0.11 -10.02
N LEU A 146 -7.26 -0.93 -10.27
CA LEU A 146 -7.48 -1.57 -11.58
C LEU A 146 -7.80 -0.55 -12.67
N LYS A 147 -8.63 0.46 -12.38
CA LYS A 147 -8.88 1.56 -13.33
C LYS A 147 -7.58 2.28 -13.71
N LYS A 148 -6.70 2.53 -12.73
CA LYS A 148 -5.38 3.13 -13.00
C LYS A 148 -4.51 2.20 -13.84
N ALA A 149 -4.44 0.91 -13.51
CA ALA A 149 -3.67 -0.06 -14.28
C ALA A 149 -4.15 -0.13 -15.76
N VAL A 150 -5.46 -0.21 -15.98
CA VAL A 150 -6.06 -0.22 -17.32
C VAL A 150 -5.86 1.11 -18.06
N SER A 151 -5.84 2.24 -17.34
CA SER A 151 -5.56 3.55 -17.95
C SER A 151 -4.12 3.70 -18.40
N ILE A 152 -3.16 3.15 -17.64
CA ILE A 152 -1.73 3.22 -17.96
C ILE A 152 -1.38 2.21 -19.07
N ASN A 153 -1.91 0.98 -18.97
CA ASN A 153 -1.76 -0.05 -19.98
C ASN A 153 -3.12 -0.57 -20.46
N PRO A 154 -3.69 0.03 -21.52
CA PRO A 154 -4.96 -0.41 -22.09
C PRO A 154 -4.93 -1.82 -22.67
N LYS A 155 -3.76 -2.37 -22.98
CA LYS A 155 -3.61 -3.73 -23.52
C LYS A 155 -3.59 -4.82 -22.45
N MET A 156 -3.51 -4.48 -21.16
CA MET A 156 -3.41 -5.47 -20.08
C MET A 156 -4.72 -6.28 -19.91
N LEU A 157 -4.77 -7.44 -20.57
CA LEU A 157 -5.97 -8.30 -20.61
C LEU A 157 -6.44 -8.71 -19.21
N ARG A 158 -5.50 -9.17 -18.36
CA ARG A 158 -5.79 -9.64 -17.01
C ARG A 158 -6.38 -8.54 -16.10
N ALA A 159 -5.89 -7.30 -16.23
CA ALA A 159 -6.43 -6.18 -15.47
C ALA A 159 -7.88 -5.87 -15.83
N ARG A 160 -8.23 -5.94 -17.13
CA ARG A 160 -9.63 -5.76 -17.58
C ARG A 160 -10.54 -6.88 -17.10
N GLN A 161 -10.08 -8.12 -17.17
CA GLN A 161 -10.84 -9.28 -16.68
C GLN A 161 -11.09 -9.21 -15.17
N LEU A 162 -10.07 -8.85 -14.39
CA LEU A 162 -10.22 -8.69 -12.95
C LEU A 162 -11.14 -7.51 -12.59
N LEU A 163 -11.02 -6.37 -13.30
CA LEU A 163 -11.93 -5.24 -13.11
C LEU A 163 -13.38 -5.61 -13.43
N ALA A 164 -13.59 -6.39 -14.50
CA ALA A 164 -14.91 -6.89 -14.83
C ALA A 164 -15.46 -7.82 -13.74
N LEU A 165 -14.63 -8.72 -13.20
CA LEU A 165 -15.03 -9.62 -12.11
C LEU A 165 -15.44 -8.84 -10.85
N VAL A 166 -14.65 -7.82 -10.47
CA VAL A 166 -15.00 -6.94 -9.34
C VAL A 166 -16.32 -6.22 -9.60
N TYR A 167 -16.57 -5.75 -10.82
CA TYR A 167 -17.87 -5.15 -11.17
C TYR A 167 -19.05 -6.12 -11.15
N ILE A 168 -18.84 -7.40 -11.49
CA ILE A 168 -19.87 -8.43 -11.35
C ILE A 168 -20.21 -8.61 -9.86
N GLN A 169 -19.19 -8.73 -9.01
CA GLN A 169 -19.36 -8.87 -7.56
C GLN A 169 -20.07 -7.66 -6.93
N ASP A 170 -19.74 -6.45 -7.37
CA ASP A 170 -20.36 -5.21 -6.90
C ASP A 170 -21.80 -4.97 -7.43
N GLY A 171 -22.36 -5.88 -8.24
CA GLY A 171 -23.68 -5.70 -8.84
C GLY A 171 -23.74 -4.62 -9.94
N LYS A 172 -22.61 -4.35 -10.60
CA LYS A 172 -22.44 -3.34 -11.68
C LYS A 172 -22.22 -4.00 -13.07
N PRO A 173 -23.15 -4.84 -13.57
CA PRO A 173 -22.95 -5.65 -14.78
C PRO A 173 -22.73 -4.85 -16.06
N GLU A 174 -23.26 -3.63 -16.16
CA GLU A 174 -23.05 -2.76 -17.33
C GLU A 174 -21.59 -2.30 -17.45
N LEU A 175 -20.95 -1.99 -16.32
CA LEU A 175 -19.52 -1.62 -16.30
C LEU A 175 -18.65 -2.84 -16.58
N ALA A 176 -19.01 -4.01 -16.04
CA ALA A 176 -18.35 -5.27 -16.33
C ALA A 176 -18.38 -5.59 -17.84
N LYS A 177 -19.56 -5.48 -18.46
CA LYS A 177 -19.75 -5.72 -19.90
C LYS A 177 -18.82 -4.84 -20.73
N LYS A 178 -18.69 -3.55 -20.41
CA LYS A 178 -17.79 -2.62 -21.12
C LYS A 178 -16.34 -3.11 -21.07
N GLN A 179 -15.84 -3.47 -19.88
CA GLN A 179 -14.47 -3.96 -19.74
C GLN A 179 -14.22 -5.28 -20.48
N LEU A 180 -15.21 -6.18 -20.48
CA LEU A 180 -15.11 -7.46 -21.16
C LEU A 180 -15.19 -7.35 -22.67
N VAL A 181 -15.93 -6.39 -23.22
CA VAL A 181 -15.93 -6.10 -24.66
C VAL A 181 -14.55 -5.62 -25.09
N GLU A 182 -13.91 -4.73 -24.33
CA GLU A 182 -12.53 -4.32 -24.61
C GLU A 182 -11.55 -5.48 -24.45
N ALA A 183 -11.71 -6.33 -23.43
CA ALA A 183 -10.90 -7.54 -23.27
C ALA A 183 -11.05 -8.51 -24.47
N LYS A 184 -12.26 -8.65 -25.02
CA LYS A 184 -12.52 -9.49 -26.21
C LYS A 184 -11.85 -8.94 -27.47
N LYS A 185 -11.66 -7.62 -27.58
CA LYS A 185 -10.89 -7.04 -28.71
C LYS A 185 -9.40 -7.40 -28.62
N LEU A 186 -8.86 -7.51 -27.41
CA LEU A 186 -7.48 -7.91 -27.19
C LEU A 186 -7.26 -9.39 -27.51
N ASP A 187 -8.16 -10.25 -27.00
CA ASP A 187 -8.17 -11.68 -27.27
C ASP A 187 -9.61 -12.17 -27.50
N ALA A 188 -9.90 -12.53 -28.76
CA ALA A 188 -11.24 -12.85 -29.23
C ALA A 188 -11.78 -14.16 -28.64
N ASN A 189 -10.89 -15.10 -28.31
CA ASN A 189 -11.23 -16.47 -27.91
C ASN A 189 -10.78 -16.81 -26.48
N ASN A 190 -10.47 -15.80 -25.65
CA ASN A 190 -10.12 -16.03 -24.26
C ASN A 190 -11.32 -16.61 -23.47
N ILE A 191 -11.16 -17.85 -22.98
CA ILE A 191 -12.22 -18.59 -22.27
C ILE A 191 -12.75 -17.83 -21.05
N VAL A 192 -11.88 -17.17 -20.28
CA VAL A 192 -12.27 -16.40 -19.09
C VAL A 192 -13.13 -15.20 -19.48
N THR A 193 -12.70 -14.43 -20.49
CA THR A 193 -13.48 -13.29 -21.00
C THR A 193 -14.84 -13.74 -21.53
N LEU A 194 -14.89 -14.83 -22.30
CA LEU A 194 -16.14 -15.35 -22.86
C LEU A 194 -17.09 -15.86 -21.77
N LYS A 195 -16.57 -16.54 -20.75
CA LYS A 195 -17.33 -17.00 -19.59
C LYS A 195 -17.97 -15.82 -18.85
N TYR A 196 -17.18 -14.80 -18.50
CA TYR A 196 -17.69 -13.61 -17.82
C TYR A 196 -18.68 -12.83 -18.70
N LEU A 197 -18.47 -12.77 -20.02
CA LEU A 197 -19.44 -12.14 -20.93
C LEU A 197 -20.78 -12.87 -20.95
N LYS A 198 -20.77 -14.21 -20.92
CA LYS A 198 -21.99 -15.03 -20.87
C LYS A 198 -22.76 -14.76 -19.58
N GLU A 199 -22.05 -14.76 -18.45
CA GLU A 199 -22.62 -14.52 -17.12
C GLU A 199 -23.23 -13.11 -17.02
N VAL A 200 -22.48 -12.07 -17.40
CA VAL A 200 -22.97 -10.69 -17.41
C VAL A 200 -24.19 -10.52 -18.32
N LYS A 201 -24.21 -11.17 -19.49
CA LYS A 201 -25.38 -11.13 -20.38
C LYS A 201 -26.60 -11.81 -19.78
N GLY A 202 -26.43 -12.87 -19.00
CA GLY A 202 -27.52 -13.49 -18.22
C GLY A 202 -28.09 -12.51 -17.21
N ILE A 203 -27.23 -11.95 -16.34
CA ILE A 203 -27.60 -10.96 -15.32
C ILE A 203 -28.36 -9.76 -15.91
N LEU A 204 -27.95 -9.28 -17.10
CA LEU A 204 -28.60 -8.16 -17.77
C LEU A 204 -29.95 -8.52 -18.42
N LYS A 205 -30.17 -9.79 -18.79
CA LYS A 205 -31.45 -10.26 -19.33
C LYS A 205 -32.47 -10.55 -18.23
N ASP A 206 -32.00 -11.04 -17.08
CA ASP A 206 -32.86 -11.42 -15.95
C ASP A 206 -33.30 -10.21 -15.10
N LYS A 207 -32.71 -9.03 -15.34
CA LYS A 207 -33.24 -7.76 -14.80
C LYS A 207 -34.62 -7.51 -15.42
N PRO A 208 -35.71 -7.47 -14.63
CA PRO A 208 -37.02 -7.18 -15.16
C PRO A 208 -37.00 -5.82 -15.84
N THR A 209 -37.55 -5.74 -17.04
CA THR A 209 -37.74 -4.56 -17.88
C THR A 209 -38.77 -3.59 -17.28
N ASN A 210 -38.67 -3.29 -15.98
CA ASN A 210 -39.48 -2.31 -15.28
C ASN A 210 -38.60 -1.30 -14.55
N ALA A 211 -37.83 -0.54 -15.33
CA ALA A 211 -37.34 0.78 -14.93
C ALA A 211 -37.04 1.62 -16.18
N LYS A 212 -38.08 1.88 -16.97
CA LYS A 212 -38.14 3.14 -17.74
C LYS A 212 -38.28 4.27 -16.70
N ILE A 213 -37.18 4.63 -16.04
CA ILE A 213 -37.05 5.97 -15.47
C ILE A 213 -36.92 6.88 -16.69
N LYS A 214 -38.07 7.40 -17.12
CA LYS A 214 -38.15 8.51 -18.07
C LYS A 214 -37.28 9.64 -17.52
N ASN A 215 -36.34 10.09 -18.32
CA ASN A 215 -35.83 11.45 -18.23
C ASN A 215 -37.03 12.40 -18.18
N LYS A 216 -37.25 13.03 -17.03
CA LYS A 216 -38.18 14.16 -16.91
C LYS A 216 -37.35 15.44 -17.04
N GLN A 217 -37.08 15.82 -18.28
CA GLN A 217 -36.93 17.22 -18.65
C GLN A 217 -38.26 17.67 -19.27
N SER A 218 -38.84 18.69 -18.65
CA SER A 218 -39.71 19.73 -19.23
C SER A 218 -40.49 19.38 -20.50
N ALA A 219 -41.79 19.12 -20.34
CA ALA A 219 -42.82 19.66 -21.22
C ALA A 219 -44.14 19.63 -20.47
N ASP A 220 -44.63 20.83 -20.23
CA ASP A 220 -45.99 21.15 -19.86
C ASP A 220 -46.97 20.53 -20.88
N THR A 221 -48.23 20.35 -20.47
CA THR A 221 -49.38 19.84 -21.25
C THR A 221 -49.64 18.33 -21.16
N VAL A 222 -50.69 17.97 -20.42
CA VAL A 222 -51.48 16.76 -20.68
C VAL A 222 -52.82 17.24 -21.20
N SER A 223 -53.03 17.14 -22.52
CA SER A 223 -54.34 17.25 -23.13
C SER A 223 -55.08 15.92 -22.93
N TYR A 224 -56.34 16.00 -22.49
CA TYR A 224 -57.27 14.88 -22.57
C TYR A 224 -58.38 15.31 -23.52
N GLN A 225 -58.41 14.74 -24.73
CA GLN A 225 -59.55 14.91 -25.63
C GLN A 225 -60.61 13.86 -25.30
N LYS A 226 -61.78 14.34 -24.90
CA LYS A 226 -63.03 13.60 -25.04
C LYS A 226 -64.12 14.59 -25.44
N GLY A 227 -64.46 14.64 -26.73
CA GLY A 227 -65.49 15.54 -27.25
C GLY A 227 -65.07 17.02 -27.27
N ASN A 228 -65.85 17.82 -28.00
CA ASN A 228 -65.45 19.09 -28.65
C ASN A 228 -65.21 20.32 -27.74
N ASP A 229 -64.84 20.18 -26.46
CA ASP A 229 -64.60 21.34 -25.58
C ASP A 229 -63.36 21.19 -24.69
N THR A 230 -62.53 22.24 -24.66
CA THR A 230 -61.36 22.36 -23.78
C THR A 230 -61.61 23.47 -22.75
N ILE A 231 -61.76 23.13 -21.46
CA ILE A 231 -61.98 24.11 -20.38
C ILE A 231 -60.73 24.18 -19.49
N ILE A 232 -60.10 25.36 -19.45
CA ILE A 232 -58.94 25.68 -18.60
C ILE A 232 -59.45 26.28 -17.28
N ARG A 233 -59.05 25.70 -16.14
CA ARG A 233 -59.24 26.30 -14.80
C ARG A 233 -57.93 26.21 -14.01
N PRO A 234 -57.28 27.31 -13.61
CA PRO A 234 -56.19 27.23 -12.63
C PRO A 234 -56.78 27.13 -11.23
N ARG A 235 -56.30 26.18 -10.42
CA ARG A 235 -56.54 26.18 -8.97
C ARG A 235 -55.24 26.24 -8.19
N LYS A 236 -55.08 27.41 -7.55
CA LYS A 236 -54.46 27.76 -6.26
C LYS A 236 -53.16 27.04 -5.86
N PHE A 237 -52.14 27.90 -5.72
CA PHE A 237 -50.92 27.73 -4.94
C PHE A 237 -51.19 27.04 -3.59
N ARG A 238 -50.35 26.05 -3.25
CA ARG A 238 -50.15 25.55 -1.89
C ARG A 238 -48.97 26.29 -1.27
N ASP A 239 -49.16 26.71 -0.03
CA ASP A 239 -48.26 27.55 0.75
C ASP A 239 -46.84 26.99 0.89
N PHE A 240 -45.89 27.93 0.87
CA PHE A 240 -44.46 27.71 1.07
C PHE A 240 -44.21 27.47 2.57
N THR A 241 -43.89 26.24 2.96
CA THR A 241 -43.50 25.93 4.34
C THR A 241 -42.07 26.41 4.59
N ALA A 242 -41.81 27.07 5.72
CA ALA A 242 -40.53 27.70 6.08
C ALA A 242 -39.26 26.83 5.91
N GLY A 243 -39.39 25.50 5.81
CA GLY A 243 -38.28 24.58 5.52
C GLY A 243 -37.71 24.67 4.10
N SER A 244 -38.48 25.05 3.09
CA SER A 244 -37.96 25.15 1.70
C SER A 244 -37.07 26.38 1.49
N ALA A 245 -37.30 27.47 2.21
CA ALA A 245 -36.45 28.67 2.16
C ALA A 245 -35.03 28.41 2.69
N ILE A 246 -34.91 27.61 3.77
CA ILE A 246 -33.62 27.25 4.39
C ILE A 246 -32.81 26.34 3.46
N LEU A 247 -33.47 25.41 2.76
CA LEU A 247 -32.81 24.51 1.82
C LEU A 247 -32.20 25.27 0.63
N TYR A 248 -32.91 26.26 0.07
CA TYR A 248 -32.37 27.09 -1.01
C TYR A 248 -31.25 28.02 -0.55
N MET A 249 -31.27 28.48 0.71
CA MET A 249 -30.18 29.26 1.29
C MET A 249 -28.89 28.42 1.44
N VAL A 250 -29.00 27.17 1.90
CA VAL A 250 -27.85 26.25 2.00
C VAL A 250 -27.31 25.87 0.62
N ILE A 251 -28.19 25.62 -0.35
CA ILE A 251 -27.77 25.33 -1.73
C ILE A 251 -27.08 26.56 -2.35
N GLY A 252 -27.58 27.78 -2.09
CA GLY A 252 -26.98 29.03 -2.54
C GLY A 252 -25.58 29.27 -1.97
N ILE A 253 -25.36 28.96 -0.68
CA ILE A 253 -24.05 29.08 -0.03
C ILE A 253 -23.06 28.05 -0.60
N LEU A 254 -23.51 26.82 -0.87
CA LEU A 254 -22.68 25.77 -1.47
C LEU A 254 -22.28 26.10 -2.91
N ILE A 255 -23.19 26.67 -3.69
CA ILE A 255 -22.90 27.12 -5.06
C ILE A 255 -21.97 28.33 -5.02
N GLY A 256 -22.18 29.28 -4.11
CA GLY A 256 -21.29 30.42 -3.91
C GLY A 256 -19.86 30.00 -3.54
N ALA A 257 -19.71 29.04 -2.62
CA ALA A 257 -18.42 28.48 -2.25
C ALA A 257 -17.74 27.73 -3.42
N ALA A 258 -18.52 27.01 -4.24
CA ALA A 258 -18.02 26.33 -5.42
C ALA A 258 -17.53 27.31 -6.51
N VAL A 259 -18.25 28.42 -6.73
CA VAL A 259 -17.85 29.46 -7.70
C VAL A 259 -16.58 30.17 -7.25
N VAL A 260 -16.47 30.52 -5.97
CA VAL A 260 -15.25 31.12 -5.38
C VAL A 260 -14.06 30.15 -5.47
N ALA A 261 -14.27 28.87 -5.19
CA ALA A 261 -13.26 27.83 -5.32
C ALA A 261 -12.82 27.62 -6.78
N VAL A 262 -13.74 27.70 -7.75
CA VAL A 262 -13.41 27.50 -9.17
C VAL A 262 -12.73 28.72 -9.78
N LEU A 263 -13.03 29.94 -9.33
CA LEU A 263 -12.48 31.17 -9.92
C LEU A 263 -11.18 31.67 -9.26
N LEU A 264 -11.01 31.52 -7.94
CA LEU A 264 -9.81 32.03 -7.26
C LEU A 264 -8.66 31.02 -7.24
N ILE A 265 -8.97 29.71 -7.15
CA ILE A 265 -7.95 28.66 -7.00
C ILE A 265 -7.06 28.46 -8.24
N PRO A 266 -7.53 28.62 -9.50
CA PRO A 266 -6.65 28.51 -10.67
C PRO A 266 -5.59 29.61 -10.72
N ASN A 267 -5.94 30.82 -10.26
CA ASN A 267 -5.08 32.00 -10.38
C ASN A 267 -3.93 31.98 -9.35
N VAL A 268 -4.13 31.34 -8.19
CA VAL A 268 -3.09 31.13 -7.16
C VAL A 268 -2.25 29.86 -7.40
N LYS A 269 -2.75 28.90 -8.20
CA LYS A 269 -2.09 27.60 -8.47
C LYS A 269 -1.01 27.60 -9.56
N LYS A 270 -0.80 28.68 -10.33
CA LYS A 270 0.32 28.72 -11.29
C LYS A 270 1.70 28.76 -10.60
N ASN A 271 1.80 29.26 -9.36
CA ASN A 271 3.08 29.38 -8.64
C ASN A 271 3.29 28.37 -7.49
N ALA A 272 2.29 27.58 -7.09
CA ALA A 272 2.37 26.73 -5.88
C ALA A 272 2.30 25.20 -6.12
N ASN A 273 2.17 24.72 -7.36
CA ASN A 273 1.75 23.33 -7.64
C ASN A 273 2.87 22.34 -8.01
N SER A 274 4.15 22.74 -8.04
CA SER A 274 5.26 21.81 -8.28
C SER A 274 5.56 20.90 -7.08
N SER A 275 5.19 21.31 -5.87
CA SER A 275 5.53 20.60 -4.63
C SER A 275 4.49 19.55 -4.19
N ALA A 276 3.22 19.65 -4.59
CA ALA A 276 2.19 18.66 -4.26
C ALA A 276 2.14 17.46 -5.23
N ILE A 277 2.39 17.69 -6.52
CA ILE A 277 2.49 16.62 -7.54
C ILE A 277 3.77 15.80 -7.32
N ASN A 278 4.87 16.45 -6.95
CA ASN A 278 6.09 15.76 -6.51
C ASN A 278 5.89 15.00 -5.20
N LYS A 279 5.10 15.50 -4.23
CA LYS A 279 4.74 14.75 -3.00
C LYS A 279 3.83 13.53 -3.26
N LEU A 280 2.96 13.57 -4.27
CA LEU A 280 2.12 12.43 -4.67
C LEU A 280 2.88 11.40 -5.53
N LYS A 281 3.86 11.87 -6.31
CA LYS A 281 4.80 11.01 -7.06
C LYS A 281 5.78 10.32 -6.10
N THR A 282 6.39 11.07 -5.17
CA THR A 282 7.25 10.49 -4.13
C THR A 282 6.48 9.61 -3.16
N ALA A 283 5.22 9.91 -2.78
CA ALA A 283 4.42 9.02 -1.93
C ALA A 283 4.09 7.66 -2.59
N ASN A 284 3.86 7.61 -3.91
CA ASN A 284 3.66 6.35 -4.63
C ASN A 284 4.98 5.58 -4.86
N GLU A 285 6.08 6.28 -5.10
CA GLU A 285 7.42 5.69 -5.20
C GLU A 285 7.91 5.18 -3.83
N THR A 286 7.64 5.93 -2.75
CA THR A 286 8.02 5.53 -1.39
C THR A 286 7.25 4.32 -0.90
N ILE A 287 5.98 4.10 -1.27
CA ILE A 287 5.26 2.89 -0.84
C ILE A 287 5.97 1.61 -1.33
N SER A 288 6.49 1.63 -2.57
CA SER A 288 7.14 0.47 -3.19
C SER A 288 8.59 0.26 -2.73
N THR A 289 9.34 1.32 -2.44
CA THR A 289 10.65 1.19 -1.78
C THR A 289 10.48 0.77 -0.32
N LYS A 290 9.45 1.28 0.36
CA LYS A 290 9.15 0.96 1.76
C LYS A 290 8.63 -0.47 1.96
N GLU A 291 7.94 -1.09 1.01
CA GLU A 291 7.60 -2.53 1.08
C GLU A 291 8.86 -3.43 0.99
N GLY A 292 9.83 -3.03 0.15
CA GLY A 292 11.15 -3.67 0.08
C GLY A 292 11.95 -3.47 1.37
N GLU A 293 11.91 -2.27 1.94
CA GLU A 293 12.53 -1.96 3.24
C GLU A 293 11.86 -2.75 4.37
N ILE A 294 10.54 -2.88 4.44
CA ILE A 294 9.86 -3.75 5.42
C ILE A 294 10.31 -5.19 5.31
N THR A 295 10.48 -5.69 4.08
CA THR A 295 10.95 -7.07 3.86
C THR A 295 12.38 -7.23 4.39
N SER A 296 13.26 -6.25 4.13
CA SER A 296 14.62 -6.19 4.69
C SER A 296 14.62 -6.06 6.22
N LEU A 297 13.75 -5.24 6.80
CA LEU A 297 13.58 -5.08 8.25
C LEU A 297 13.09 -6.39 8.89
N LYS A 298 12.13 -7.09 8.26
CA LYS A 298 11.65 -8.42 8.69
C LYS A 298 12.76 -9.46 8.64
N ASP A 299 13.57 -9.47 7.59
CA ASP A 299 14.72 -10.38 7.48
C ASP A 299 15.78 -10.11 8.54
N LYS A 300 16.01 -8.83 8.90
CA LYS A 300 16.88 -8.46 10.02
C LYS A 300 16.34 -8.95 11.36
N VAL A 301 15.03 -8.76 11.63
CA VAL A 301 14.38 -9.29 12.84
C VAL A 301 14.52 -10.81 12.92
N LYS A 302 14.33 -11.53 11.81
CA LYS A 302 14.51 -12.98 11.75
C LYS A 302 15.94 -13.40 12.09
N LYS A 303 16.94 -12.77 11.49
CA LYS A 303 18.37 -13.04 11.77
C LYS A 303 18.76 -12.73 13.22
N LEU A 304 18.23 -11.66 13.80
CA LEU A 304 18.45 -11.31 15.21
C LEU A 304 17.80 -12.35 16.14
N ASN A 305 16.59 -12.82 15.79
CA ASN A 305 15.88 -13.84 16.53
C ASN A 305 16.60 -15.20 16.52
N ASP A 306 17.23 -15.56 15.40
CA ASP A 306 18.01 -16.79 15.29
C ASP A 306 19.31 -16.72 16.12
N LYS A 307 19.99 -15.56 16.14
CA LYS A 307 21.18 -15.33 16.97
C LYS A 307 20.91 -15.31 18.48
N LEU A 308 19.73 -14.81 18.90
CA LEU A 308 19.29 -14.82 20.30
C LEU A 308 19.07 -16.25 20.85
N LYS A 309 18.87 -17.25 19.97
CA LYS A 309 18.73 -18.66 20.37
C LYS A 309 20.07 -19.37 20.54
N THR A 310 21.16 -18.84 19.98
CA THR A 310 22.45 -19.53 19.89
C THR A 310 23.51 -18.99 20.86
N ASP A 311 23.49 -17.69 21.19
CA ASP A 311 24.47 -17.05 22.09
C ASP A 311 23.77 -16.38 23.29
N GLY A 312 23.92 -16.95 24.49
CA GLY A 312 23.31 -16.44 25.74
C GLY A 312 24.03 -15.24 26.38
N THR A 313 25.17 -14.79 25.86
CA THR A 313 26.06 -13.81 26.51
C THR A 313 25.93 -12.37 25.98
N ALA A 314 25.10 -12.13 24.95
CA ALA A 314 24.81 -10.80 24.40
C ALA A 314 23.29 -10.53 24.27
N ALA A 315 22.49 -11.11 25.17
CA ALA A 315 21.03 -11.16 25.05
C ALA A 315 20.35 -9.78 25.06
N ASP A 316 20.77 -8.86 25.94
CA ASP A 316 20.06 -7.59 26.17
C ASP A 316 20.20 -6.60 25.02
N GLN A 317 21.40 -6.42 24.48
CA GLN A 317 21.63 -5.52 23.34
C GLN A 317 20.94 -6.04 22.07
N LEU A 318 20.92 -7.36 21.87
CA LEU A 318 20.27 -7.99 20.74
C LEU A 318 18.74 -7.96 20.87
N ALA A 319 18.21 -8.12 22.08
CA ALA A 319 16.80 -7.99 22.40
C ALA A 319 16.29 -6.55 22.20
N ASN A 320 17.06 -5.56 22.67
CA ASN A 320 16.74 -4.14 22.46
C ASN A 320 16.77 -3.76 20.97
N THR A 321 17.75 -4.30 20.22
CA THR A 321 17.79 -4.12 18.78
C THR A 321 16.57 -4.74 18.12
N LYS A 322 16.25 -6.01 18.42
CA LYS A 322 15.05 -6.69 17.89
C LYS A 322 13.76 -5.91 18.17
N SER A 323 13.55 -5.51 19.43
CA SER A 323 12.37 -4.75 19.86
C SER A 323 12.23 -3.43 19.10
N THR A 324 13.34 -2.71 18.90
CA THR A 324 13.36 -1.44 18.15
C THR A 324 12.94 -1.63 16.69
N TYR A 325 13.40 -2.70 16.03
CA TYR A 325 12.99 -3.00 14.64
C TYR A 325 11.53 -3.48 14.56
N GLU A 326 11.05 -4.25 15.52
CA GLU A 326 9.63 -4.66 15.60
C GLU A 326 8.71 -3.46 15.81
N ALA A 327 9.06 -2.55 16.70
CA ALA A 327 8.33 -1.30 16.92
C ALA A 327 8.30 -0.43 15.67
N LEU A 328 9.40 -0.34 14.91
CA LEU A 328 9.43 0.40 13.64
C LEU A 328 8.52 -0.23 12.57
N ILE A 329 8.51 -1.56 12.48
CA ILE A 329 7.62 -2.29 11.56
C ILE A 329 6.15 -2.09 11.96
N ASN A 330 5.83 -2.19 13.25
CA ASN A 330 4.46 -1.98 13.75
C ASN A 330 4.01 -0.54 13.54
N ALA A 331 4.87 0.45 13.80
CA ALA A 331 4.60 1.85 13.51
C ALA A 331 4.30 2.06 12.03
N TYR A 332 5.04 1.39 11.14
CA TYR A 332 4.77 1.44 9.70
C TYR A 332 3.42 0.83 9.31
N VAL A 333 3.08 -0.33 9.87
CA VAL A 333 1.80 -1.00 9.61
C VAL A 333 0.63 -0.13 10.07
N LEU A 334 0.74 0.48 11.25
CA LEU A 334 -0.27 1.39 11.77
C LEU A 334 -0.37 2.66 10.92
N TYR A 335 0.78 3.22 10.52
CA TYR A 335 0.85 4.36 9.62
C TYR A 335 0.14 4.10 8.28
N THR A 336 0.40 2.96 7.64
CA THR A 336 -0.26 2.59 6.37
C THR A 336 -1.74 2.28 6.54
N SER A 337 -2.13 1.77 7.71
CA SER A 337 -3.53 1.60 8.11
C SER A 337 -4.21 2.92 8.48
N LYS A 338 -3.50 4.05 8.40
CA LYS A 338 -3.93 5.41 8.80
C LYS A 338 -4.24 5.56 10.29
N ASP A 339 -3.80 4.61 11.11
CA ASP A 339 -3.79 4.76 12.56
C ASP A 339 -2.54 5.53 12.98
N TYR A 340 -2.60 6.85 12.83
CA TYR A 340 -1.47 7.74 13.16
C TYR A 340 -1.20 7.81 14.66
N VAL A 341 -2.21 7.50 15.50
CA VAL A 341 -2.06 7.52 16.95
C VAL A 341 -1.29 6.30 17.40
N GLY A 342 -1.75 5.10 16.99
CA GLY A 342 -1.04 3.86 17.26
C GLY A 342 0.37 3.87 16.67
N ALA A 343 0.54 4.42 15.46
CA ALA A 343 1.86 4.59 14.86
C ALA A 343 2.76 5.49 15.73
N GLY A 344 2.23 6.61 16.24
CA GLY A 344 2.98 7.52 17.09
C GLY A 344 3.38 6.91 18.44
N ASP A 345 2.51 6.10 19.04
CA ASP A 345 2.82 5.36 20.26
C ASP A 345 3.94 4.33 20.04
N GLN A 346 3.92 3.60 18.91
CA GLN A 346 5.01 2.69 18.56
C GLN A 346 6.32 3.43 18.29
N LEU A 347 6.28 4.57 17.58
CA LEU A 347 7.48 5.37 17.33
C LEU A 347 8.07 5.99 18.60
N ALA A 348 7.26 6.27 19.61
CA ALA A 348 7.74 6.83 20.88
C ALA A 348 8.56 5.83 21.70
N ALA A 349 8.39 4.52 21.46
CA ALA A 349 9.13 3.45 22.13
C ALA A 349 10.46 3.09 21.42
N ILE A 350 10.76 3.70 20.27
CA ILE A 350 11.94 3.37 19.46
C ILE A 350 13.14 4.17 19.95
N ASP A 351 14.20 3.46 20.33
CA ASP A 351 15.52 4.04 20.53
C ASP A 351 16.31 4.01 19.22
N THR A 352 16.52 5.19 18.62
CA THR A 352 17.17 5.31 17.31
C THR A 352 18.62 4.82 17.30
N LYS A 353 19.28 4.67 18.47
CA LYS A 353 20.66 4.19 18.55
C LYS A 353 20.82 2.74 18.07
N TYR A 354 19.76 1.95 18.11
CA TYR A 354 19.75 0.57 17.63
C TYR A 354 19.34 0.43 16.17
N LEU A 355 18.99 1.54 15.49
CA LEU A 355 18.59 1.52 14.09
C LEU A 355 19.78 1.71 13.16
N SER A 356 19.78 0.98 12.04
CA SER A 356 20.69 1.29 10.92
C SER A 356 20.31 2.61 10.26
N GLU A 357 21.24 3.25 9.56
CA GLU A 357 21.05 4.53 8.85
C GLU A 357 19.76 4.57 7.99
N GLY A 358 19.51 3.54 7.18
CA GLY A 358 18.28 3.44 6.38
C GLY A 358 16.99 3.31 7.21
N ALA A 359 17.07 2.68 8.38
CA ALA A 359 15.93 2.53 9.29
C ALA A 359 15.65 3.84 10.05
N VAL A 360 16.68 4.62 10.37
CA VAL A 360 16.53 5.99 10.91
C VAL A 360 15.82 6.90 9.90
N ASN A 361 16.16 6.82 8.61
CA ASN A 361 15.47 7.58 7.56
C ASN A 361 13.98 7.21 7.47
N THR A 362 13.66 5.92 7.60
CA THR A 362 12.27 5.42 7.63
C THR A 362 11.52 5.97 8.85
N TYR A 363 12.14 5.86 10.04
CA TYR A 363 11.62 6.42 11.29
C TYR A 363 11.31 7.91 11.17
N ASN A 364 12.28 8.70 10.71
CA ASN A 364 12.15 10.15 10.57
C ASN A 364 11.02 10.52 9.60
N THR A 365 10.89 9.79 8.49
CA THR A 365 9.84 10.04 7.50
C THR A 365 8.45 9.81 8.09
N ILE A 366 8.23 8.69 8.78
CA ILE A 366 6.93 8.40 9.40
C ILE A 366 6.65 9.42 10.50
N ASN A 367 7.63 9.70 11.36
CA ASN A 367 7.51 10.63 12.47
C ASN A 367 7.09 12.04 11.98
N VAL A 368 7.70 12.56 10.91
CA VAL A 368 7.33 13.86 10.30
C VAL A 368 5.91 13.83 9.74
N GLN A 369 5.50 12.71 9.12
CA GLN A 369 4.18 12.61 8.49
C GLN A 369 3.03 12.52 9.50
N ILE A 370 3.28 11.91 10.67
CA ILE A 370 2.24 11.70 11.68
C ILE A 370 2.29 12.69 12.84
N SER A 371 3.39 13.41 13.04
CA SER A 371 3.64 14.24 14.23
C SER A 371 2.50 15.22 14.52
N GLU A 372 2.00 15.94 13.52
CA GLU A 372 0.91 16.91 13.70
C GLU A 372 -0.39 16.22 14.20
N SER A 373 -0.79 15.14 13.52
CA SER A 373 -1.99 14.37 13.87
C SER A 373 -1.86 13.70 15.25
N TYR A 374 -0.67 13.18 15.55
CA TYR A 374 -0.37 12.52 16.81
C TYR A 374 -0.40 13.51 17.98
N MET A 375 0.27 14.66 17.85
CA MET A 375 0.27 15.72 18.86
C MET A 375 -1.13 16.30 19.10
N SER A 376 -1.89 16.55 18.02
CA SER A 376 -3.26 17.06 18.14
C SER A 376 -4.17 16.07 18.85
N THR A 377 -4.01 14.77 18.59
CA THR A 377 -4.85 13.73 19.20
C THR A 377 -4.49 13.50 20.66
N LEU A 378 -3.21 13.41 21.00
CA LEU A 378 -2.77 13.30 22.40
C LEU A 378 -3.23 14.50 23.22
N PHE A 379 -3.10 15.71 22.67
CA PHE A 379 -3.59 16.92 23.33
C PHE A 379 -5.11 16.87 23.55
N ALA A 380 -5.89 16.45 22.55
CA ALA A 380 -7.33 16.28 22.69
C ALA A 380 -7.72 15.20 23.72
N ARG A 381 -7.01 14.07 23.74
CA ARG A 381 -7.23 12.96 24.69
C ARG A 381 -6.90 13.39 26.12
N GLY A 382 -5.74 14.00 26.33
CA GLY A 382 -5.30 14.52 27.63
C GLY A 382 -6.21 15.61 28.18
N THR A 383 -6.62 16.58 27.35
CA THR A 383 -7.56 17.63 27.79
C THR A 383 -8.97 17.09 28.04
N THR A 384 -9.40 16.04 27.34
CA THR A 384 -10.66 15.34 27.62
C THR A 384 -10.59 14.56 28.92
N ALA A 385 -9.49 13.85 29.19
CA ALA A 385 -9.23 13.16 30.45
C ALA A 385 -9.23 14.15 31.63
N TYR A 386 -8.61 15.32 31.44
CA TYR A 386 -8.58 16.38 32.44
C TYR A 386 -9.98 16.84 32.84
N LYS A 387 -10.86 17.04 31.85
CA LYS A 387 -12.27 17.40 32.08
C LYS A 387 -13.06 16.32 32.83
N LYS A 388 -12.70 15.05 32.62
CA LYS A 388 -13.30 13.90 33.30
C LYS A 388 -12.76 13.67 34.72
N GLY A 389 -11.70 14.37 35.12
CA GLY A 389 -11.06 14.19 36.43
C GLY A 389 -9.99 13.09 36.45
N ASP A 390 -9.68 12.46 35.32
CA ASP A 390 -8.64 11.44 35.23
C ASP A 390 -7.26 12.10 35.09
N MET A 391 -6.61 12.35 36.24
CA MET A 391 -5.32 13.04 36.28
C MET A 391 -4.19 12.16 35.74
N GLN A 392 -4.25 10.84 35.94
CA GLN A 392 -3.20 9.93 35.50
C GLN A 392 -3.13 9.86 33.97
N ALA A 393 -4.28 9.69 33.30
CA ALA A 393 -4.33 9.71 31.84
C ALA A 393 -3.97 11.09 31.26
N THR A 394 -4.39 12.17 31.93
CA THR A 394 -4.02 13.54 31.55
C THR A 394 -2.51 13.74 31.55
N ILE A 395 -1.86 13.37 32.66
CA ILE A 395 -0.40 13.48 32.79
C ILE A 395 0.27 12.64 31.71
N SER A 396 -0.14 11.37 31.54
CA SER A 396 0.45 10.47 30.54
C SER A 396 0.44 11.06 29.12
N ASP A 397 -0.71 11.60 28.69
CA ASP A 397 -0.87 12.11 27.33
C ASP A 397 -0.24 13.49 27.11
N LEU A 398 -0.48 14.42 28.04
CA LEU A 398 0.04 15.78 27.90
C LEU A 398 1.54 15.83 28.12
N GLN A 399 2.11 14.96 28.95
CA GLN A 399 3.56 14.84 29.10
C GLN A 399 4.23 14.46 27.78
N LYS A 400 3.66 13.51 27.01
CA LYS A 400 4.17 13.13 25.69
C LYS A 400 4.17 14.31 24.71
N VAL A 401 3.14 15.17 24.77
CA VAL A 401 3.06 16.39 23.94
C VAL A 401 4.13 17.39 24.36
N VAL A 402 4.21 17.70 25.65
CA VAL A 402 5.13 18.70 26.22
C VAL A 402 6.60 18.29 26.03
N ASN A 403 6.92 17.00 26.11
CA ASN A 403 8.27 16.50 25.85
C ASN A 403 8.71 16.69 24.38
N LYS A 404 7.78 16.72 23.43
CA LYS A 404 8.08 16.97 22.01
C LYS A 404 8.06 18.45 21.66
N ASP A 405 7.07 19.18 22.18
CA ASP A 405 6.92 20.62 21.99
C ASP A 405 6.29 21.22 23.25
N GLN A 406 7.15 21.78 24.10
CA GLN A 406 6.74 22.42 25.35
C GLN A 406 5.85 23.65 25.11
N GLY A 407 5.97 24.30 23.94
CA GLY A 407 5.18 25.45 23.52
C GLY A 407 3.89 25.11 22.79
N TYR A 408 3.57 23.81 22.64
CA TYR A 408 2.44 23.34 21.84
C TYR A 408 1.13 24.05 22.20
N LYS A 409 0.45 24.60 21.18
CA LYS A 409 -0.77 25.42 21.31
C LYS A 409 -0.58 26.57 22.30
N ASN A 410 0.50 27.35 22.14
CA ASN A 410 0.81 28.50 22.99
C ASN A 410 0.87 28.12 24.48
N GLY A 411 1.55 27.02 24.79
CA GLY A 411 1.71 26.50 26.13
C GLY A 411 0.43 25.93 26.76
N ASP A 412 -0.65 25.70 26.00
CA ASP A 412 -1.86 25.04 26.53
C ASP A 412 -1.52 23.66 27.11
N ALA A 413 -0.71 22.86 26.40
CA ALA A 413 -0.34 21.53 26.85
C ALA A 413 0.39 21.57 28.19
N ALA A 414 1.41 22.42 28.32
CA ALA A 414 2.16 22.61 29.57
C ALA A 414 1.28 23.15 30.70
N PHE A 415 0.35 24.05 30.41
CA PHE A 415 -0.58 24.59 31.42
C PHE A 415 -1.57 23.54 31.94
N TYR A 416 -2.18 22.75 31.07
CA TYR A 416 -3.08 21.67 31.49
C TYR A 416 -2.33 20.56 32.23
N LEU A 417 -1.09 20.28 31.83
CA LEU A 417 -0.21 19.35 32.52
C LEU A 417 0.13 19.85 33.94
N ALA A 418 0.49 21.12 34.10
CA ALA A 418 0.73 21.73 35.43
C ALA A 418 -0.50 21.63 36.34
N GLN A 419 -1.69 21.89 35.79
CA GLN A 419 -2.94 21.72 36.53
C GLN A 419 -3.23 20.26 36.91
N ALA A 420 -2.87 19.31 36.05
CA ALA A 420 -3.04 17.89 36.34
C ALA A 420 -2.09 17.42 37.44
N PHE A 421 -0.82 17.83 37.41
CA PHE A 421 0.13 17.54 38.48
C PHE A 421 -0.30 18.11 39.83
N ASN A 422 -0.77 19.36 39.85
CA ASN A 422 -1.31 19.97 41.07
C ASN A 422 -2.48 19.15 41.64
N LYS A 423 -3.45 18.78 40.79
CA LYS A 423 -4.60 17.96 41.19
C LYS A 423 -4.22 16.53 41.61
N ALA A 424 -3.10 16.01 41.11
CA ALA A 424 -2.54 14.73 41.50
C ALA A 424 -1.69 14.81 42.79
N GLY A 425 -1.43 16.01 43.32
CA GLY A 425 -0.62 16.24 44.52
C GLY A 425 0.88 16.38 44.28
N ASP A 426 1.35 16.31 43.03
CA ASP A 426 2.75 16.54 42.66
C ASP A 426 3.01 18.05 42.46
N VAL A 427 3.13 18.74 43.59
CA VAL A 427 3.37 20.19 43.65
C VAL A 427 4.71 20.59 42.99
N PRO A 428 5.84 19.88 43.19
CA PRO A 428 7.09 20.22 42.52
C PRO A 428 7.00 20.19 40.99
N SER A 429 6.41 19.14 40.41
CA SER A 429 6.22 19.07 38.95
C SER A 429 5.26 20.17 38.45
N ALA A 430 4.21 20.47 39.21
CA ALA A 430 3.30 21.56 38.88
C ALA A 430 4.02 22.92 38.87
N GLN A 431 4.83 23.22 39.90
CA GLN A 431 5.61 24.45 39.99
C GLN A 431 6.54 24.62 38.79
N LYS A 432 7.25 23.55 38.37
CA LYS A 432 8.12 23.57 37.19
C LYS A 432 7.39 24.05 35.94
N TYR A 433 6.24 23.45 35.63
CA TYR A 433 5.49 23.81 34.42
C TYR A 433 4.76 25.15 34.55
N TYR A 434 4.31 25.53 35.75
CA TYR A 434 3.76 26.87 35.99
C TYR A 434 4.80 27.96 35.81
N GLN A 435 6.03 27.76 36.32
CA GLN A 435 7.14 28.69 36.13
C GLN A 435 7.42 28.91 34.63
N TYR A 436 7.49 27.81 33.86
CA TYR A 436 7.62 27.90 32.41
C TYR A 436 6.53 28.77 31.75
N ILE A 437 5.26 28.64 32.18
CA ILE A 437 4.16 29.45 31.65
C ILE A 437 4.30 30.92 32.03
N ILE A 438 4.79 31.22 33.23
CA ILE A 438 5.04 32.60 33.70
C ILE A 438 6.13 33.25 32.86
N ASP A 439 7.22 32.54 32.62
CA ASP A 439 8.39 33.06 31.93
C ASP A 439 8.14 33.23 30.43
N THR A 440 7.45 32.26 29.82
CA THR A 440 7.26 32.21 28.36
C THR A 440 6.00 32.93 27.89
N TYR A 441 4.95 32.97 28.72
CA TYR A 441 3.64 33.55 28.36
C TYR A 441 3.13 34.59 29.38
N PRO A 442 3.95 35.59 29.79
CA PRO A 442 3.70 36.45 30.97
C PRO A 442 2.43 37.31 30.89
N ALA A 443 1.94 37.63 29.70
CA ALA A 443 0.77 38.49 29.45
C ALA A 443 -0.53 37.71 29.23
N THR A 444 -0.60 36.45 29.67
CA THR A 444 -1.77 35.58 29.47
C THR A 444 -2.51 35.31 30.78
N LYS A 445 -3.83 35.03 30.69
CA LYS A 445 -4.63 34.59 31.85
C LYS A 445 -4.02 33.37 32.55
N LYS A 446 -3.39 32.48 31.78
CA LYS A 446 -2.70 31.28 32.30
C LYS A 446 -1.52 31.64 33.19
N ALA A 447 -0.71 32.63 32.80
CA ALA A 447 0.39 33.12 33.62
C ALA A 447 -0.11 33.78 34.91
N THR A 448 -1.26 34.47 34.88
CA THR A 448 -1.89 34.96 36.12
C THR A 448 -2.30 33.81 37.04
N THR A 449 -2.94 32.76 36.50
CA THR A 449 -3.28 31.55 37.28
C THR A 449 -2.03 30.86 37.85
N ALA A 450 -0.97 30.75 37.05
CA ALA A 450 0.31 30.19 37.45
C ALA A 450 0.96 30.99 38.59
N LYS A 451 1.00 32.33 38.47
CA LYS A 451 1.52 33.23 39.52
C LYS A 451 0.76 33.05 40.84
N ASN A 452 -0.57 33.03 40.79
CA ASN A 452 -1.40 32.82 41.98
C ASN A 452 -1.14 31.45 42.63
N PHE A 453 -0.94 30.41 41.83
CA PHE A 453 -0.56 29.10 42.33
C PHE A 453 0.81 29.15 43.04
N MET A 454 1.82 29.78 42.44
CA MET A 454 3.16 29.87 43.03
C MET A 454 3.21 30.72 44.30
N MET A 455 2.31 31.70 44.47
CA MET A 455 2.19 32.46 45.73
C MET A 455 1.60 31.64 46.87
N THR A 456 0.68 30.72 46.56
CA THR A 456 0.03 29.85 47.56
C THR A 456 0.84 28.58 47.85
N HIS A 457 1.81 28.27 46.97
CA HIS A 457 2.71 27.13 47.08
C HIS A 457 4.14 27.60 46.76
N PRO A 458 4.82 28.33 47.69
CA PRO A 458 6.16 28.84 47.46
C PRO A 458 7.18 27.71 47.31
N VAL A 459 8.16 27.90 46.42
CA VAL A 459 9.27 26.96 46.21
C VAL A 459 10.24 27.08 47.40
N ALA A 460 10.54 25.98 48.08
CA ALA A 460 11.58 25.95 49.11
C ALA A 460 12.95 26.21 48.44
N GLN A 461 13.76 27.11 49.00
CA GLN A 461 14.94 27.68 48.35
C GLN A 461 16.11 26.71 48.06
N ASP A 462 16.02 25.43 48.44
CA ASP A 462 17.16 24.48 48.39
C ASP A 462 17.20 23.52 47.18
N GLN A 463 16.41 23.73 46.13
CA GLN A 463 16.40 22.82 44.94
C GLN A 463 16.85 23.45 43.62
N GLN A 464 17.43 24.65 43.64
CA GLN A 464 18.09 25.21 42.46
C GLN A 464 19.53 24.70 42.33
N GLN A 465 19.70 23.39 42.11
CA GLN A 465 20.91 22.87 41.47
C GLN A 465 20.69 21.44 40.93
N ALA A 466 21.08 21.28 39.66
CA ALA A 466 21.19 20.06 38.86
C ALA A 466 19.91 19.45 38.27
N ALA A 467 19.67 19.71 36.97
CA ALA A 467 19.70 18.66 35.94
C ALA A 467 19.58 19.27 34.53
N ASP A 468 20.64 19.07 33.76
CA ASP A 468 20.76 19.27 32.31
C ASP A 468 19.60 18.57 31.55
N PRO A 469 18.93 19.21 30.56
CA PRO A 469 17.82 18.61 29.81
C PRO A 469 18.17 17.38 28.97
N ASN A 470 19.42 16.92 28.90
CA ASN A 470 19.84 15.84 27.99
C ASN A 470 20.64 14.67 28.61
N ALA A 471 20.63 14.49 29.93
CA ALA A 471 21.29 13.32 30.54
C ALA A 471 20.47 12.03 30.35
N GLN A 472 20.94 11.13 29.48
CA GLN A 472 20.50 9.73 29.44
C GLN A 472 20.84 9.02 30.76
N PRO A 473 20.06 8.01 31.21
CA PRO A 473 20.45 7.20 32.37
C PRO A 473 21.76 6.48 32.07
N GLN A 474 22.83 6.79 32.81
CA GLN A 474 24.04 5.97 32.85
C GLN A 474 23.76 4.75 33.74
N ASP A 475 23.99 3.56 33.16
CA ASP A 475 24.03 2.29 33.87
C ASP A 475 25.03 2.38 35.03
N GLN A 476 24.56 2.20 36.26
CA GLN A 476 25.43 1.99 37.41
C GLN A 476 25.98 0.56 37.36
N GLN A 477 27.15 0.40 36.74
CA GLN A 477 28.03 -0.73 37.00
C GLN A 477 28.65 -0.54 38.39
N GLN A 478 28.16 -1.31 39.37
CA GLN A 478 28.94 -1.60 40.57
C GLN A 478 30.02 -2.62 40.22
N ALA A 479 31.27 -2.17 40.26
CA ALA A 479 32.43 -3.03 40.24
C ALA A 479 32.45 -3.92 41.48
N ALA A 480 32.59 -5.24 41.27
CA ALA A 480 32.97 -6.19 42.30
C ALA A 480 34.20 -6.99 41.83
N ASP A 481 35.14 -7.08 42.76
CA ASP A 481 36.50 -7.62 42.78
C ASP A 481 36.75 -8.92 41.96
N PRO A 482 37.84 -9.04 41.16
CA PRO A 482 38.09 -10.20 40.29
C PRO A 482 38.59 -11.49 40.96
N ASN A 483 38.58 -11.62 42.29
CA ASN A 483 39.35 -12.69 42.96
C ASN A 483 38.61 -13.58 43.98
N ALA A 484 37.37 -13.99 43.69
CA ALA A 484 36.67 -15.01 44.49
C ALA A 484 36.25 -16.24 43.66
N GLN A 485 36.92 -17.37 43.89
CA GLN A 485 36.56 -18.69 43.34
C GLN A 485 35.30 -19.25 44.04
N PRO A 486 34.40 -19.94 43.32
CA PRO A 486 33.23 -20.57 43.96
C PRO A 486 33.55 -22.00 44.45
N GLN A 487 33.22 -22.26 45.72
CA GLN A 487 33.18 -23.59 46.33
C GLN A 487 31.76 -24.19 46.23
N ASP A 488 31.73 -25.48 45.93
CA ASP A 488 30.56 -26.37 45.89
C ASP A 488 29.75 -26.37 47.19
N GLN A 489 28.42 -26.31 47.08
CA GLN A 489 27.53 -26.77 48.15
C GLN A 489 26.43 -27.68 47.63
N GLN A 490 26.42 -28.86 48.24
CA GLN A 490 25.56 -30.02 48.08
C GLN A 490 24.13 -29.72 48.54
N GLN A 491 23.14 -30.25 47.81
CA GLN A 491 21.78 -30.46 48.33
C GLN A 491 21.62 -31.91 48.81
N PRO A 492 21.00 -32.16 49.98
CA PRO A 492 20.72 -33.50 50.48
C PRO A 492 19.39 -34.08 49.95
N ALA A 493 19.38 -35.41 49.77
CA ALA A 493 18.22 -36.32 49.65
C ALA A 493 17.37 -36.29 50.95
N ASP A 494 16.15 -36.81 51.09
CA ASP A 494 15.34 -37.95 50.54
C ASP A 494 13.92 -37.74 51.18
N PRO A 495 12.91 -38.66 51.23
CA PRO A 495 12.56 -39.85 50.45
C PRO A 495 11.07 -39.91 50.03
N ASN A 496 10.78 -40.55 48.90
CA ASN A 496 9.64 -41.48 48.86
C ASN A 496 9.86 -42.55 47.79
N ALA A 497 10.13 -43.75 48.27
CA ALA A 497 10.30 -44.96 47.48
C ALA A 497 8.96 -45.52 47.04
N GLN A 498 8.88 -46.07 45.83
CA GLN A 498 8.39 -47.43 45.65
C GLN A 498 8.81 -48.01 44.29
N ALA A 499 9.32 -49.22 44.38
CA ALA A 499 9.96 -50.00 43.34
C ALA A 499 8.98 -50.60 42.34
N GLN A 500 9.42 -50.79 41.09
CA GLN A 500 9.25 -52.05 40.37
C GLN A 500 10.29 -52.17 39.24
N GLN A 501 10.91 -53.34 39.22
CA GLN A 501 12.02 -53.78 38.37
C GLN A 501 11.60 -54.10 36.92
N PRO A 502 12.59 -54.31 36.02
CA PRO A 502 12.41 -54.29 34.56
C PRO A 502 12.19 -55.68 33.96
N ALA A 503 11.63 -55.73 32.75
CA ALA A 503 11.74 -56.87 31.86
C ALA A 503 12.36 -56.41 30.53
N ALA A 504 13.47 -57.06 30.19
CA ALA A 504 14.18 -56.95 28.93
C ALA A 504 13.46 -57.72 27.81
N GLN A 505 13.46 -57.18 26.60
CA GLN A 505 13.96 -57.82 25.37
C GLN A 505 14.11 -56.77 24.26
#